data_AF-A0A0N4XTB2-F1
#
_entry.id   AF-A0A0N4XTB2-F1
#
_cell.length_a   1.000
_cell.length_b   1.000
_cell.length_c   1.000
_cell.angle_alpha   90.00
_cell.angle_beta   90.00
_cell.angle_gamma   90.00
#
_symmetry.space_group_name_H-M   'P 1'
#
loop_
_entity.id
_entity.type
_entity.pdbx_description
1 polymer ?
#
loop_
_entity_poly.entity_id
_entity_poly.type
_entity_poly.pdbx_seq_one_letter_code
_entity_poly.pdbx_strand_id
1 'polypeptide(L)'
;MWVLLVFTFVISVISSLDYILGFKYPRFLLVRTEAFHLAVFALCTYLYIRWLLLRLSPRIRGLNLLPFDLDHHLKFNPPEFIDKGFSGLTKYEQFWKMKHKIFSYCATQGYRPYMEDRMHYMYDPNNNLSIFGIFDGHGGLYVSDFLESNFAKSIRERLLRYGTRRKLSIEGMLDVKDPVEELLVTEVHRLDDVLSRIDPNCTYLTGSTMIAAIMEDNRYLSVVNVGDSRAVACDLQNCVVPLSKDHKPDDVSPLH
;
A
#
# COMPACT_ATOMS: atom_id res chain seq x y z
N MET A 1 15.79 -63.23 29.77
CA MET A 1 14.86 -64.26 30.27
C MET A 1 13.43 -63.74 30.39
N TRP A 2 13.20 -62.56 30.99
CA TRP A 2 11.86 -61.94 31.13
C TRP A 2 11.16 -61.59 29.81
N VAL A 3 11.88 -61.17 28.78
CA VAL A 3 11.31 -60.81 27.47
C VAL A 3 10.70 -62.03 26.75
N LEU A 4 11.33 -63.20 26.87
CA LEU A 4 10.83 -64.45 26.27
C LEU A 4 9.54 -64.93 26.95
N LEU A 5 9.44 -64.78 28.28
CA LEU A 5 8.25 -65.14 29.05
C LEU A 5 7.04 -64.25 28.72
N VAL A 6 7.26 -62.94 28.57
CA VAL A 6 6.22 -62.01 28.13
C VAL A 6 5.76 -62.33 26.71
N PHE A 7 6.68 -62.71 25.82
CA PHE A 7 6.37 -63.08 24.44
C PHE A 7 5.50 -64.34 24.36
N THR A 8 5.83 -65.37 25.14
CA THR A 8 5.01 -66.60 25.21
C THR A 8 3.63 -66.34 25.80
N PHE A 9 3.53 -65.44 26.78
CA PHE A 9 2.25 -65.10 27.40
C PHE A 9 1.34 -64.31 26.44
N VAL A 10 1.89 -63.33 25.72
CA VAL A 10 1.13 -62.55 24.73
C VAL A 10 0.65 -63.44 23.57
N ILE A 11 1.49 -64.36 23.09
CA ILE A 11 1.08 -65.35 22.07
C ILE A 11 -0.05 -66.24 22.58
N SER A 12 0.02 -66.69 23.85
CA SER A 12 -1.03 -67.52 24.46
C SER A 12 -2.35 -66.76 24.59
N VAL A 13 -2.32 -65.47 24.96
CA VAL A 13 -3.53 -64.65 25.09
C VAL A 13 -4.17 -64.37 23.74
N ILE A 14 -3.38 -64.05 22.72
CA ILE A 14 -3.86 -63.81 21.35
C ILE A 14 -4.47 -65.09 20.75
N SER A 15 -3.82 -66.24 20.96
CA SER A 15 -4.35 -67.53 20.51
C SER A 15 -5.64 -67.95 21.22
N SER A 16 -5.87 -67.47 22.44
CA SER A 16 -7.11 -67.70 23.20
C SER A 16 -8.25 -66.80 22.70
N LEU A 17 -7.95 -65.55 22.33
CA LEU A 17 -8.90 -64.61 21.75
C LEU A 17 -9.33 -64.99 20.31
N ASP A 18 -8.40 -65.52 19.51
CA ASP A 18 -8.68 -66.01 18.15
C ASP A 18 -9.68 -67.17 18.15
N TYR A 19 -9.63 -68.03 19.17
CA TYR A 19 -10.56 -69.17 19.31
C TYR A 19 -12.00 -68.73 19.63
N ILE A 20 -12.16 -67.59 20.31
CA ILE A 20 -13.46 -67.05 20.74
C ILE A 20 -14.12 -66.21 19.64
N LEU A 21 -13.35 -65.52 18.80
CA LEU A 21 -13.88 -64.52 17.85
C LEU A 21 -13.92 -65.00 16.38
N GLY A 22 -13.48 -66.22 16.07
CA GLY A 22 -13.70 -66.84 14.74
C GLY A 22 -13.01 -66.17 13.55
N PHE A 23 -12.02 -65.30 13.78
CA PHE A 23 -11.27 -64.65 12.69
C PHE A 23 -10.22 -65.61 12.11
N LYS A 24 -10.42 -66.06 10.86
CA LYS A 24 -9.52 -66.99 10.15
C LYS A 24 -8.21 -66.40 9.61
N TYR A 25 -7.92 -65.12 9.84
CA TYR A 25 -6.81 -64.41 9.16
C TYR A 25 -5.70 -63.75 10.02
N PRO A 26 -5.63 -63.79 11.36
CA PRO A 26 -4.58 -63.06 12.09
C PRO A 26 -3.22 -63.78 12.11
N ARG A 27 -3.20 -65.12 11.96
CA ARG A 27 -1.94 -65.89 12.05
C ARG A 27 -0.98 -65.71 10.88
N PHE A 28 -1.45 -65.38 9.68
CA PHE A 28 -0.60 -65.36 8.49
C PHE A 28 0.20 -64.06 8.32
N LEU A 29 -0.33 -62.94 8.84
CA LEU A 29 0.32 -61.61 8.79
C LEU A 29 1.34 -61.41 9.92
N LEU A 30 1.11 -62.01 11.10
CA LEU A 30 1.99 -61.88 12.27
C LEU A 30 3.26 -62.74 12.23
N VAL A 31 3.32 -63.74 11.34
CA VAL A 31 4.44 -64.71 11.29
C VAL A 31 5.57 -64.28 10.35
N ARG A 32 5.34 -63.28 9.48
CA ARG A 32 6.42 -62.74 8.65
C ARG A 32 7.28 -61.77 9.44
N THR A 33 8.58 -62.06 9.54
CA THR A 33 9.60 -61.21 10.14
C THR A 33 9.56 -59.77 9.57
N GLU A 34 9.25 -59.62 8.28
CA GLU A 34 9.06 -58.34 7.60
C GLU A 34 7.95 -57.48 8.22
N ALA A 35 6.79 -58.07 8.52
CA ALA A 35 5.66 -57.35 9.12
C ALA A 35 5.98 -56.92 10.56
N PHE A 36 6.74 -57.73 11.30
CA PHE A 36 7.23 -57.37 12.63
C PHE A 36 8.21 -56.18 12.58
N HIS A 37 9.17 -56.20 11.65
CA HIS A 37 10.11 -55.08 11.48
C HIS A 37 9.39 -53.77 11.09
N LEU A 38 8.40 -53.84 10.20
CA LEU A 38 7.58 -52.68 9.83
C LEU A 38 6.76 -52.14 11.01
N ALA A 39 6.16 -53.01 11.83
CA ALA A 39 5.41 -52.60 13.01
C ALA A 39 6.31 -51.94 14.06
N VAL A 40 7.50 -52.48 14.31
CA VAL A 40 8.49 -51.90 15.22
C VAL A 40 8.97 -50.53 14.70
N PHE A 41 9.28 -50.43 13.41
CA PHE A 41 9.69 -49.16 12.80
C PHE A 41 8.59 -48.09 12.91
N ALA A 42 7.34 -48.43 12.59
CA ALA A 42 6.21 -47.53 12.72
C ALA A 42 6.00 -47.07 14.17
N LEU A 43 6.12 -47.97 15.14
CA LEU A 43 6.02 -47.64 16.57
C LEU A 43 7.14 -46.70 17.01
N CYS A 44 8.40 -46.98 16.64
CA CYS A 44 9.54 -46.12 16.95
C CYS A 44 9.38 -44.72 16.34
N THR A 45 8.91 -44.65 15.10
CA THR A 45 8.69 -43.38 14.39
C THR A 45 7.56 -42.58 15.05
N TYR A 46 6.46 -43.24 15.42
CA TYR A 46 5.35 -42.63 16.16
C TYR A 46 5.80 -42.07 17.51
N LEU A 47 6.57 -42.85 18.28
CA LEU A 47 7.09 -42.42 19.58
C LEU A 47 8.07 -41.24 19.43
N TYR A 48 8.91 -41.25 18.41
CA TYR A 48 9.83 -40.16 18.10
C TYR A 48 9.09 -38.87 17.72
N ILE A 49 8.11 -38.95 16.83
CA ILE A 49 7.27 -37.79 16.44
C ILE A 49 6.52 -37.24 17.66
N ARG A 50 5.93 -38.12 18.49
CA ARG A 50 5.23 -37.71 19.70
C ARG A 50 6.16 -37.00 20.70
N TRP A 51 7.37 -37.53 20.90
CA TRP A 51 8.38 -36.88 21.73
C TRP A 51 8.82 -35.52 21.16
N LEU A 52 9.05 -35.44 19.84
CA LEU A 52 9.40 -34.21 19.15
C LEU A 52 8.30 -33.15 19.31
N LEU A 53 7.04 -33.53 19.11
CA LEU A 53 5.87 -32.67 19.31
C LEU A 53 5.74 -32.21 20.75
N LEU A 54 5.94 -33.07 21.74
CA LEU A 54 5.91 -32.66 23.16
C LEU A 54 7.05 -31.70 23.51
N ARG A 55 8.25 -31.92 22.96
CA ARG A 55 9.42 -31.06 23.16
C ARG A 55 9.28 -29.71 22.47
N LEU A 56 8.66 -29.67 21.29
CA LEU A 56 8.42 -28.44 20.51
C LEU A 56 7.09 -27.78 20.83
N SER A 57 6.14 -28.45 21.49
CA SER A 57 4.82 -27.92 21.86
C SER A 57 4.89 -26.58 22.59
N PRO A 58 5.82 -26.32 23.53
CA PRO A 58 5.97 -25.00 24.15
C PRO A 58 6.33 -23.91 23.12
N ARG A 59 7.21 -24.22 22.15
CA ARG A 59 7.62 -23.29 21.08
C ARG A 59 6.50 -23.09 20.05
N ILE A 60 5.81 -24.16 19.65
CA ILE A 60 4.70 -24.12 18.68
C ILE A 60 3.49 -23.39 19.25
N ARG A 61 3.23 -23.54 20.56
CA ARG A 61 2.13 -22.83 21.27
C ARG A 61 2.53 -21.46 21.80
N GLY A 62 3.77 -21.01 21.58
CA GLY A 62 4.27 -19.72 22.06
C GLY A 62 4.38 -19.58 23.59
N LEU A 63 4.26 -20.68 24.34
CA LEU A 63 4.37 -20.67 25.81
C LEU A 63 5.86 -20.62 26.18
N ASN A 64 6.28 -19.48 26.71
CA ASN A 64 7.68 -19.06 27.00
C ASN A 64 8.43 -18.44 25.82
N LEU A 65 7.74 -17.81 24.87
CA LEU A 65 8.32 -16.62 24.27
C LEU A 65 8.42 -15.58 25.41
N LEU A 66 9.60 -15.49 26.03
CA LEU A 66 9.91 -14.34 26.87
C LEU A 66 9.53 -13.07 26.06
N PRO A 67 8.92 -12.04 26.66
CA PRO A 67 8.58 -10.79 25.97
C PRO A 67 9.79 -10.02 25.42
N PHE A 68 10.97 -10.63 25.37
CA PHE A 68 12.26 -9.97 25.44
C PHE A 68 13.11 -10.06 24.17
N ASP A 69 12.54 -10.34 22.99
CA ASP A 69 13.40 -10.44 21.79
C ASP A 69 12.86 -9.89 20.47
N LEU A 70 11.64 -9.35 20.41
CA LEU A 70 11.18 -8.65 19.18
C LEU A 70 10.60 -7.25 19.41
N ASP A 71 10.31 -6.86 20.65
CA ASP A 71 9.54 -5.64 20.90
C ASP A 71 10.39 -4.36 20.95
N HIS A 72 11.71 -4.48 21.12
CA HIS A 72 12.60 -3.31 21.27
C HIS A 72 13.31 -2.88 19.98
N HIS A 73 13.41 -3.75 18.97
CA HIS A 73 14.12 -3.44 17.72
C HIS A 73 13.21 -3.24 16.50
N LEU A 74 11.95 -3.66 16.58
CA LEU A 74 10.93 -3.34 15.58
C LEU A 74 10.01 -2.25 16.12
N LYS A 75 10.56 -1.06 16.40
CA LYS A 75 9.74 0.14 16.54
C LYS A 75 9.16 0.47 15.16
N PHE A 76 8.11 -0.24 14.77
CA PHE A 76 7.28 0.14 13.65
C PHE A 76 6.50 1.38 14.08
N ASN A 77 7.05 2.55 13.76
CA ASN A 77 6.25 3.75 13.76
C ASN A 77 5.40 3.68 12.49
N PRO A 78 4.06 3.57 12.61
CA PRO A 78 3.22 3.61 11.43
C PRO A 78 3.52 4.90 10.66
N PRO A 79 3.60 4.84 9.32
CA PRO A 79 3.80 6.04 8.55
C PRO A 79 2.70 7.05 8.90
N GLU A 80 3.10 8.28 9.21
CA GLU A 80 2.17 9.34 9.60
C GLU A 80 1.55 9.98 8.36
N PHE A 81 0.32 10.48 8.51
CA PHE A 81 -0.29 11.33 7.49
C PHE A 81 0.50 12.63 7.38
N ILE A 82 0.89 12.99 6.16
CA ILE A 82 1.66 14.21 5.89
C ILE A 82 0.79 15.16 5.07
N ASP A 83 0.70 16.41 5.51
CA ASP A 83 0.06 17.51 4.79
C ASP A 83 0.98 18.72 4.92
N LYS A 84 1.69 19.06 3.84
CA LYS A 84 2.70 20.11 3.82
C LYS A 84 2.48 21.05 2.65
N GLY A 85 2.22 22.30 2.98
CA GLY A 85 2.21 23.41 2.04
C GLY A 85 3.54 24.16 1.96
N PHE A 86 3.55 25.20 1.14
CA PHE A 86 4.63 26.16 0.96
C PHE A 86 5.01 26.88 2.25
N SER A 87 4.03 27.20 3.10
CA SER A 87 4.27 27.83 4.42
C SER A 87 5.08 26.94 5.38
N GLY A 88 5.06 25.61 5.19
CA GLY A 88 5.82 24.65 5.98
C GLY A 88 7.30 24.49 5.55
N LEU A 89 7.73 25.22 4.53
CA LEU A 89 9.09 25.13 3.99
C LEU A 89 10.07 26.01 4.77
N THR A 90 11.33 25.58 4.84
CA THR A 90 12.39 26.41 5.42
C THR A 90 12.77 27.50 4.43
N LYS A 91 12.57 28.76 4.81
CA LYS A 91 12.94 29.95 4.05
C LYS A 91 14.34 30.42 4.41
N TYR A 92 15.18 30.62 3.39
CA TYR A 92 16.50 31.22 3.45
C TYR A 92 16.51 32.42 2.50
N GLU A 93 16.40 33.63 3.02
CA GLU A 93 16.30 34.85 2.19
C GLU A 93 15.17 34.78 1.14
N GLN A 94 15.51 34.64 -0.14
CA GLN A 94 14.60 34.51 -1.29
C GLN A 94 14.44 33.06 -1.78
N PHE A 95 14.80 32.08 -0.95
CA PHE A 95 14.87 30.67 -1.30
C PHE A 95 14.07 29.81 -0.31
N TRP A 96 13.31 28.85 -0.81
CA TRP A 96 12.56 27.88 -0.01
C TRP A 96 12.99 26.48 -0.35
N LYS A 97 13.21 25.65 0.67
CA LYS A 97 13.62 24.25 0.47
C LYS A 97 12.94 23.32 1.45
N MET A 98 12.63 22.14 0.96
CA MET A 98 12.30 20.98 1.77
C MET A 98 13.05 19.75 1.25
N LYS A 99 13.59 18.98 2.18
CA LYS A 99 14.22 17.69 1.90
C LYS A 99 13.43 16.59 2.60
N HIS A 100 12.78 15.74 1.82
CA HIS A 100 12.23 14.49 2.29
C HIS A 100 13.22 13.35 1.98
N LYS A 101 12.94 12.13 2.45
CA LYS A 101 13.83 10.97 2.22
C LYS A 101 13.92 10.59 0.73
N ILE A 102 12.84 10.76 -0.01
CA ILE A 102 12.70 10.28 -1.40
C ILE A 102 12.45 11.40 -2.43
N PHE A 103 12.27 12.64 -1.97
CA PHE A 103 12.07 13.78 -2.85
C PHE A 103 12.57 15.07 -2.19
N SER A 104 12.73 16.13 -2.98
CA SER A 104 13.02 17.46 -2.49
C SER A 104 12.20 18.49 -3.25
N TYR A 105 11.84 19.56 -2.56
CA TYR A 105 11.25 20.74 -3.17
C TYR A 105 12.18 21.93 -3.01
N CYS A 106 12.20 22.78 -4.02
CA CYS A 106 13.03 23.97 -4.10
C CYS A 106 12.26 25.05 -4.84
N ALA A 107 12.24 26.27 -4.30
CA ALA A 107 11.69 27.43 -4.98
C ALA A 107 12.53 28.67 -4.68
N THR A 108 12.52 29.62 -5.61
CA THR A 108 13.16 30.91 -5.44
C THR A 108 12.26 32.01 -5.97
N GLN A 109 12.20 33.14 -5.26
CA GLN A 109 11.48 34.32 -5.72
C GLN A 109 12.18 34.96 -6.95
N GLY A 110 13.51 34.79 -7.05
CA GLY A 110 14.31 35.41 -8.10
C GLY A 110 14.15 36.93 -8.12
N TYR A 111 14.08 37.50 -9.33
CA TYR A 111 13.96 38.96 -9.53
C TYR A 111 12.54 39.51 -9.32
N ARG A 112 11.54 38.67 -9.06
CA ARG A 112 10.17 39.13 -8.84
C ARG A 112 10.07 39.90 -7.51
N PRO A 113 9.22 40.93 -7.42
CA PRO A 113 9.04 41.69 -6.17
C PRO A 113 8.39 40.86 -5.05
N TYR A 114 7.61 39.84 -5.41
CA TYR A 114 6.90 38.96 -4.50
C TYR A 114 6.88 37.52 -5.04
N MET A 115 6.59 36.56 -4.16
CA MET A 115 6.53 35.11 -4.46
C MET A 115 5.07 34.64 -4.56
N GLU A 116 4.61 34.36 -5.77
CA GLU A 116 3.23 33.89 -6.02
C GLU A 116 3.14 32.36 -6.11
N ASP A 117 4.23 31.66 -6.44
CA ASP A 117 4.19 30.21 -6.55
C ASP A 117 3.87 29.57 -5.20
N ARG A 118 3.16 28.46 -5.26
CA ARG A 118 2.87 27.58 -4.14
C ARG A 118 3.17 26.13 -4.50
N MET A 119 3.33 25.33 -3.46
CA MET A 119 3.46 23.89 -3.57
C MET A 119 2.64 23.22 -2.49
N HIS A 120 2.27 21.98 -2.76
CA HIS A 120 1.62 21.13 -1.78
C HIS A 120 2.12 19.69 -1.90
N TYR A 121 2.29 19.05 -0.76
CA TYR A 121 2.56 17.62 -0.66
C TYR A 121 1.66 17.00 0.40
N MET A 122 0.84 16.04 -0.03
CA MET A 122 0.03 15.19 0.84
C MET A 122 0.46 13.73 0.71
N TYR A 123 0.54 13.04 1.83
CA TYR A 123 0.67 11.58 1.86
C TYR A 123 -0.32 10.98 2.85
N ASP A 124 -1.21 10.14 2.32
CA ASP A 124 -2.13 9.32 3.10
C ASP A 124 -1.64 7.87 3.18
N PRO A 125 -1.03 7.46 4.29
CA PRO A 125 -0.52 6.10 4.47
C PRO A 125 -1.61 5.04 4.51
N ASN A 126 -2.84 5.38 4.91
CA ASN A 126 -3.93 4.41 5.04
C ASN A 126 -4.47 3.97 3.68
N ASN A 127 -4.31 4.82 2.67
CA ASN A 127 -4.77 4.59 1.30
C ASN A 127 -3.62 4.56 0.29
N ASN A 128 -2.37 4.55 0.78
CA ASN A 128 -1.15 4.58 -0.02
C ASN A 128 -1.21 5.60 -1.18
N LEU A 129 -1.61 6.82 -0.83
CA LEU A 129 -1.88 7.91 -1.77
C LEU A 129 -0.91 9.06 -1.52
N SER A 130 -0.14 9.45 -2.55
CA SER A 130 0.67 10.66 -2.53
C SER A 130 0.15 11.66 -3.55
N ILE A 131 -0.02 12.91 -3.15
CA ILE A 131 -0.42 14.00 -4.03
C ILE A 131 0.64 15.09 -3.93
N PHE A 132 1.20 15.48 -5.07
CA PHE A 132 2.10 16.60 -5.23
C PHE A 132 1.41 17.65 -6.09
N GLY A 133 1.52 18.92 -5.72
CA GLY A 133 0.99 20.04 -6.48
C GLY A 133 2.01 21.19 -6.55
N ILE A 134 2.11 21.83 -7.71
CA ILE A 134 2.82 23.08 -7.93
C ILE A 134 1.85 24.04 -8.64
N PHE A 135 1.79 25.26 -8.14
CA PHE A 135 0.84 26.27 -8.58
C PHE A 135 1.59 27.58 -8.85
N ASP A 136 1.70 27.98 -10.11
CA ASP A 136 2.35 29.24 -10.53
C ASP A 136 1.28 30.34 -10.60
N GLY A 137 1.23 31.17 -9.55
CA GLY A 137 0.26 32.25 -9.41
C GLY A 137 0.61 33.45 -10.30
N HIS A 138 -0.42 34.14 -10.81
CA HIS A 138 -0.26 35.36 -11.59
C HIS A 138 -1.39 36.36 -11.30
N GLY A 139 -1.05 37.64 -11.29
CA GLY A 139 -1.99 38.72 -10.94
C GLY A 139 -2.26 38.86 -9.43
N GLY A 140 -1.74 37.93 -8.63
CA GLY A 140 -1.85 37.85 -7.19
C GLY A 140 -1.65 36.41 -6.71
N LEU A 141 -1.29 36.22 -5.44
CA LEU A 141 -1.11 34.89 -4.83
C LEU A 141 -2.41 34.18 -4.45
N TYR A 142 -3.57 34.84 -4.59
CA TYR A 142 -4.83 34.35 -4.02
C TYR A 142 -5.24 32.96 -4.54
N VAL A 143 -5.16 32.75 -5.86
CA VAL A 143 -5.55 31.48 -6.49
C VAL A 143 -4.57 30.36 -6.15
N SER A 144 -3.26 30.61 -6.22
CA SER A 144 -2.25 29.61 -5.88
C SER A 144 -2.32 29.20 -4.40
N ASP A 145 -2.60 30.15 -3.51
CA ASP A 145 -2.79 29.92 -2.06
C ASP A 145 -4.09 29.11 -1.77
N PHE A 146 -5.16 29.41 -2.51
CA PHE A 146 -6.38 28.61 -2.47
C PHE A 146 -6.13 27.17 -2.92
N LEU A 147 -5.41 26.97 -4.03
CA LEU A 147 -5.10 25.65 -4.55
C LEU A 147 -4.23 24.84 -3.57
N GLU A 148 -3.21 25.45 -2.98
CA GLU A 148 -2.39 24.84 -1.92
C GLU A 148 -3.26 24.30 -0.77
N SER A 149 -4.24 25.08 -0.34
CA SER A 149 -5.06 24.74 0.83
C SER A 149 -6.13 23.68 0.57
N ASN A 150 -6.62 23.58 -0.67
CA ASN A 150 -7.87 22.89 -1.00
C ASN A 150 -7.73 21.76 -2.03
N PHE A 151 -6.79 21.83 -2.96
CA PHE A 151 -6.71 20.91 -4.10
C PHE A 151 -6.50 19.46 -3.64
N ALA A 152 -5.42 19.18 -2.92
CA ALA A 152 -5.09 17.81 -2.52
C ALA A 152 -6.16 17.18 -1.62
N LYS A 153 -6.78 17.98 -0.73
CA LYS A 153 -7.90 17.54 0.13
C LYS A 153 -9.11 17.13 -0.70
N SER A 154 -9.51 17.97 -1.66
CA SER A 154 -10.61 17.68 -2.58
C SER A 154 -10.39 16.41 -3.38
N ILE A 155 -9.22 16.29 -4.01
CA ILE A 155 -8.86 15.13 -4.82
C ILE A 155 -8.85 13.86 -3.98
N ARG A 156 -8.20 13.90 -2.81
CA ARG A 156 -8.20 12.77 -1.86
C ARG A 156 -9.62 12.35 -1.50
N GLU A 157 -10.48 13.28 -1.09
CA GLU A 157 -11.86 12.95 -0.73
C GLU A 157 -12.62 12.28 -1.89
N ARG A 158 -12.43 12.76 -3.12
CA ARG A 158 -13.06 12.15 -4.30
C ARG A 158 -12.56 10.74 -4.57
N LEU A 159 -11.25 10.54 -4.57
CA LEU A 159 -10.64 9.21 -4.79
C LEU A 159 -11.09 8.20 -3.73
N LEU A 160 -11.14 8.60 -2.45
CA LEU A 160 -11.60 7.71 -1.37
C LEU A 160 -13.08 7.34 -1.49
N ARG A 161 -13.94 8.30 -1.82
CA ARG A 161 -15.37 8.03 -2.07
C ARG A 161 -15.55 7.08 -3.26
N TYR A 162 -14.79 7.29 -4.32
CA TYR A 162 -14.84 6.45 -5.51
C TYR A 162 -14.31 5.03 -5.26
N GLY A 163 -13.16 4.88 -4.59
CA GLY A 163 -12.61 3.58 -4.20
C GLY A 163 -13.55 2.78 -3.30
N THR A 164 -14.27 3.45 -2.40
CA THR A 164 -15.32 2.82 -1.57
C THR A 164 -16.49 2.32 -2.44
N ARG A 165 -16.97 3.13 -3.39
CA ARG A 165 -18.02 2.72 -4.33
C ARG A 165 -17.60 1.52 -5.17
N ARG A 166 -16.38 1.51 -5.71
CA ARG A 166 -15.82 0.39 -6.49
C ARG A 166 -15.77 -0.92 -5.71
N LYS A 167 -15.38 -0.87 -4.42
CA LYS A 167 -15.36 -2.04 -3.53
C LYS A 167 -16.78 -2.57 -3.24
N LEU A 168 -17.78 -1.69 -3.22
CA LEU A 168 -19.18 -2.07 -3.02
C LEU A 168 -19.85 -2.57 -4.31
N SER A 169 -19.39 -2.11 -5.48
CA SER A 169 -19.94 -2.42 -6.80
C SER A 169 -19.20 -3.56 -7.50
N ILE A 170 -18.74 -4.60 -6.79
CA ILE A 170 -18.30 -5.86 -7.43
C ILE A 170 -19.54 -6.53 -8.03
N GLU A 171 -20.04 -6.00 -9.14
CA GLU A 171 -20.97 -6.63 -10.07
C GLU A 171 -21.19 -5.68 -11.26
N GLY A 172 -20.60 -6.02 -12.40
CA GLY A 172 -21.10 -5.56 -13.70
C GLY A 172 -20.41 -4.34 -14.30
N MET A 173 -19.72 -4.62 -15.42
CA MET A 173 -19.63 -3.83 -16.65
C MET A 173 -19.63 -2.30 -16.53
N LEU A 174 -18.61 -1.66 -17.12
CA LEU A 174 -18.80 -0.78 -18.28
C LEU A 174 -17.45 -0.31 -18.83
N ASP A 175 -17.34 -0.43 -20.15
CA ASP A 175 -16.26 0.04 -21.00
C ASP A 175 -16.49 1.54 -21.28
N VAL A 176 -15.98 2.40 -20.40
CA VAL A 176 -16.07 3.86 -20.49
C VAL A 176 -14.72 4.44 -20.06
N LYS A 177 -14.37 5.59 -20.64
CA LYS A 177 -13.27 6.51 -20.31
C LYS A 177 -12.78 6.34 -18.86
N ASP A 178 -11.47 6.33 -18.63
CA ASP A 178 -10.89 6.05 -17.30
C ASP A 178 -11.67 6.85 -16.22
N PRO A 179 -12.44 6.18 -15.35
CA PRO A 179 -13.34 6.86 -14.41
C PRO A 179 -12.56 7.76 -13.42
N VAL A 180 -11.26 7.54 -13.29
CA VAL A 180 -10.37 8.43 -12.53
C VAL A 180 -10.14 9.74 -13.28
N GLU A 181 -9.93 9.73 -14.59
CA GLU A 181 -9.75 10.93 -15.41
C GLU A 181 -10.97 11.86 -15.31
N GLU A 182 -12.17 11.32 -15.52
CA GLU A 182 -13.42 12.10 -15.43
C GLU A 182 -13.61 12.68 -14.02
N LEU A 183 -13.29 11.90 -13.00
CA LEU A 183 -13.37 12.34 -11.60
C LEU A 183 -12.40 13.50 -11.32
N LEU A 184 -11.16 13.41 -11.81
CA LEU A 184 -10.15 14.46 -11.65
C LEU A 184 -10.58 15.73 -12.37
N VAL A 185 -10.99 15.64 -13.64
CA VAL A 185 -11.47 16.78 -14.43
C VAL A 185 -12.68 17.45 -13.76
N THR A 186 -13.67 16.66 -13.34
CA THR A 186 -14.87 17.16 -12.65
C THR A 186 -14.51 17.90 -11.36
N GLU A 187 -13.55 17.36 -10.59
CA GLU A 187 -13.17 17.97 -9.32
C GLU A 187 -12.37 19.27 -9.52
N VAL A 188 -11.53 19.34 -10.56
CA VAL A 188 -10.84 20.57 -10.95
C VAL A 188 -11.84 21.67 -11.33
N HIS A 189 -12.83 21.35 -12.18
CA HIS A 189 -13.89 22.31 -12.52
C HIS A 189 -14.70 22.75 -11.29
N ARG A 190 -15.00 21.83 -10.37
CA ARG A 190 -15.70 22.17 -9.12
C ARG A 190 -14.89 23.14 -8.26
N LEU A 191 -13.57 22.97 -8.18
CA LEU A 191 -12.70 23.88 -7.43
C LEU A 191 -12.69 25.27 -8.04
N ASP A 192 -12.64 25.37 -9.37
CA ASP A 192 -12.72 26.63 -10.12
C ASP A 192 -14.07 27.35 -9.91
N ASP A 193 -15.19 26.60 -9.94
CA ASP A 193 -16.53 27.11 -9.63
C ASP A 193 -16.64 27.64 -8.20
N VAL A 194 -16.03 26.94 -7.23
CA VAL A 194 -16.02 27.37 -5.83
C VAL A 194 -15.21 28.65 -5.69
N LEU A 195 -14.01 28.69 -6.26
CA LEU A 195 -13.11 29.83 -6.22
C LEU A 195 -13.80 31.09 -6.79
N SER A 196 -14.42 30.97 -7.96
CA SER A 196 -15.18 32.05 -8.62
C SER A 196 -16.34 32.62 -7.78
N ARG A 197 -16.85 31.86 -6.80
CA ARG A 197 -17.95 32.29 -5.92
C ARG A 197 -17.50 32.90 -4.60
N ILE A 198 -16.28 32.62 -4.14
CA ILE A 198 -15.80 33.09 -2.83
C ILE A 198 -15.55 34.60 -2.85
N ASP A 199 -14.77 35.06 -3.84
CA ASP A 199 -14.51 36.49 -4.01
C ASP A 199 -14.26 36.81 -5.50
N PRO A 200 -15.31 37.23 -6.23
CA PRO A 200 -15.19 37.61 -7.64
C PRO A 200 -14.18 38.73 -7.88
N ASN A 201 -14.00 39.65 -6.93
CA ASN A 201 -13.08 40.78 -7.10
C ASN A 201 -11.62 40.33 -6.98
N CYS A 202 -11.33 39.39 -6.07
CA CYS A 202 -9.99 38.82 -5.93
C CYS A 202 -9.65 37.84 -7.05
N THR A 203 -10.64 37.21 -7.71
CA THR A 203 -10.41 36.21 -8.76
C THR A 203 -10.47 36.78 -10.18
N TYR A 204 -11.10 37.95 -10.39
CA TYR A 204 -11.28 38.54 -11.72
C TYR A 204 -9.96 38.83 -12.48
N LEU A 205 -8.90 39.21 -11.76
CA LEU A 205 -7.59 39.54 -12.36
C LEU A 205 -6.46 38.63 -11.87
N THR A 206 -6.79 37.55 -11.16
CA THR A 206 -5.78 36.64 -10.60
C THR A 206 -6.05 35.23 -11.05
N GLY A 207 -4.99 34.45 -11.17
CA GLY A 207 -5.04 33.09 -11.65
C GLY A 207 -3.85 32.31 -11.16
N SER A 208 -3.85 31.02 -11.48
CA SER A 208 -2.71 30.15 -11.25
C SER A 208 -2.67 29.08 -12.32
N THR A 209 -1.48 28.65 -12.69
CA THR A 209 -1.35 27.32 -13.28
C THR A 209 -1.58 26.26 -12.20
N MET A 210 -1.73 25.02 -12.63
CA MET A 210 -1.73 23.86 -11.76
C MET A 210 -1.09 22.68 -12.47
N ILE A 211 0.00 22.17 -11.90
CA ILE A 211 0.54 20.86 -12.25
C ILE A 211 0.55 19.99 -10.99
N ALA A 212 -0.05 18.80 -11.09
CA ALA A 212 -0.10 17.87 -9.98
C ALA A 212 0.24 16.44 -10.41
N ALA A 213 0.93 15.72 -9.53
CA ALA A 213 1.23 14.30 -9.67
C ALA A 213 0.57 13.53 -8.53
N ILE A 214 -0.27 12.58 -8.88
CA ILE A 214 -1.07 11.78 -7.95
C ILE A 214 -0.61 10.33 -8.12
N MET A 215 0.00 9.77 -7.06
CA MET A 215 0.45 8.39 -7.02
C MET A 215 -0.48 7.58 -6.12
N GLU A 216 -1.19 6.62 -6.70
CA GLU A 216 -2.07 5.69 -6.01
C GLU A 216 -1.44 4.30 -5.96
N ASP A 217 -1.43 3.70 -4.78
CA ASP A 217 -0.97 2.33 -4.52
C ASP A 217 0.47 2.04 -5.00
N ASN A 218 1.31 3.07 -5.15
CA ASN A 218 2.63 2.99 -5.78
C ASN A 218 2.62 2.36 -7.18
N ARG A 219 1.47 2.42 -7.87
CA ARG A 219 1.24 1.72 -9.14
C ARG A 219 0.69 2.64 -10.22
N TYR A 220 -0.25 3.50 -9.87
CA TYR A 220 -0.91 4.38 -10.83
C TYR A 220 -0.45 5.81 -10.60
N LEU A 221 0.09 6.41 -11.65
CA LEU A 221 0.50 7.82 -11.66
C LEU A 221 -0.45 8.59 -12.58
N SER A 222 -1.24 9.48 -11.98
CA SER A 222 -2.09 10.41 -12.71
C SER A 222 -1.46 11.80 -12.64
N VAL A 223 -1.37 12.48 -13.79
CA VAL A 223 -0.85 13.85 -13.87
C VAL A 223 -1.97 14.78 -14.33
N VAL A 224 -2.21 15.83 -13.56
CA VAL A 224 -3.19 16.87 -13.87
C VAL A 224 -2.43 18.12 -14.27
N ASN A 225 -2.65 18.62 -15.49
CA ASN A 225 -2.04 19.85 -15.96
C ASN A 225 -3.09 20.86 -16.41
N VAL A 226 -3.01 22.08 -15.88
CA VAL A 226 -3.80 23.24 -16.27
C VAL A 226 -2.86 24.43 -16.39
N GLY A 227 -2.60 24.89 -17.61
CA GLY A 227 -1.66 25.98 -17.90
C GLY A 227 -0.33 25.46 -18.43
N ASP A 228 0.73 26.22 -18.20
CA ASP A 228 2.03 25.99 -18.84
C ASP A 228 3.16 25.60 -17.87
N SER A 229 2.80 25.21 -16.66
CA SER A 229 3.68 24.37 -15.83
C SER A 229 3.83 22.98 -16.45
N ARG A 230 4.88 22.25 -16.06
CA ARG A 230 5.25 20.99 -16.71
C ARG A 230 5.69 19.90 -15.76
N ALA A 231 5.23 18.69 -16.02
CA ALA A 231 5.74 17.46 -15.40
C ALA A 231 6.50 16.61 -16.43
N VAL A 232 7.64 16.08 -16.00
CA VAL A 232 8.46 15.15 -16.77
C VAL A 232 8.91 14.00 -15.87
N ALA A 233 9.02 12.81 -16.43
CA ALA A 233 9.62 11.64 -15.79
C ALA A 233 10.95 11.29 -16.45
N CYS A 234 11.74 10.51 -15.72
CA CYS A 234 12.90 9.82 -16.23
C CYS A 234 12.61 8.32 -16.16
N ASP A 235 12.73 7.61 -17.28
CA ASP A 235 12.51 6.16 -17.31
C ASP A 235 13.76 5.39 -16.83
N LEU A 236 13.65 4.05 -16.82
CA LEU A 236 14.75 3.17 -16.41
C LEU A 236 15.93 3.19 -17.40
N GLN A 237 15.73 3.72 -18.60
CA GLN A 237 16.73 3.88 -19.65
C GLN A 237 17.37 5.28 -19.59
N ASN A 238 17.07 6.09 -18.57
CA ASN A 238 17.50 7.48 -18.41
C ASN A 238 17.01 8.41 -19.53
N CYS A 239 15.89 8.09 -20.16
CA CYS A 239 15.23 8.95 -21.14
C CYS A 239 14.17 9.81 -20.48
N VAL A 240 14.01 11.03 -21.01
CA VAL A 240 13.01 11.99 -20.55
C VAL A 240 11.66 11.62 -21.18
N VAL A 241 10.66 11.41 -20.33
CA VAL A 241 9.29 11.13 -20.73
C VAL A 241 8.42 12.33 -20.32
N PRO A 242 7.85 13.09 -21.27
CA PRO A 242 6.92 14.17 -20.92
C PRO A 242 5.65 13.57 -20.33
N LEU A 243 5.23 14.05 -19.15
CA LEU A 243 3.99 13.62 -18.50
C LEU A 243 2.85 14.63 -18.67
N SER A 244 3.16 15.84 -19.11
CA SER A 244 2.18 16.87 -19.44
C SER A 244 2.56 17.62 -20.70
N LYS A 245 1.58 18.29 -21.29
CA LYS A 245 1.74 19.23 -22.41
C LYS A 245 1.29 20.61 -21.95
N ASP A 246 2.14 21.62 -22.12
CA ASP A 246 1.82 23.01 -21.78
C ASP A 246 0.60 23.49 -22.58
N HIS A 247 -0.33 24.16 -21.92
CA HIS A 247 -1.45 24.82 -22.59
C HIS A 247 -1.02 26.23 -23.01
N LYS A 248 -0.80 26.42 -24.30
CA LYS A 248 -0.42 27.70 -24.90
C LYS A 248 -1.57 28.24 -25.77
N PRO A 249 -1.81 29.56 -25.83
CA PRO A 249 -2.90 30.13 -26.63
C PRO A 249 -2.85 29.80 -28.12
N ASP A 250 -1.64 29.57 -28.66
CA ASP A 250 -1.42 29.28 -30.07
C ASP A 250 -1.64 27.79 -30.44
N ASP A 251 -1.92 26.93 -29.45
CA ASP A 251 -2.16 25.51 -29.70
C ASP A 251 -3.54 25.29 -30.35
N VAL A 252 -3.53 24.74 -31.56
CA VAL A 252 -4.74 24.54 -32.39
C VAL A 252 -5.53 23.26 -32.05
N SER A 253 -5.15 22.55 -30.98
CA SER A 253 -5.78 21.28 -30.60
C SER A 253 -7.12 21.49 -29.86
N PRO A 254 -8.19 20.74 -30.18
CA PRO A 254 -9.42 20.79 -29.42
C PRO A 254 -9.16 20.27 -28.00
N LEU A 255 -9.62 21.01 -27.00
CA LEU A 255 -9.58 20.66 -25.57
C LEU A 255 -9.90 19.17 -25.36
N HIS A 256 -8.97 18.41 -24.79
CA HIS A 256 -9.12 16.99 -24.43
C HIS A 256 -9.62 16.84 -22.99
#